data_AF-A0A6C0HKX3-F1
#
_entry.id   AF-A0A6C0HKX3-F1
#
_cell.length_a   1.000
_cell.length_b   1.000
_cell.length_c   1.000
_cell.angle_alpha   90.00
_cell.angle_beta   90.00
_cell.angle_gamma   90.00
#
_symmetry.space_group_name_H-M   'P 1'
#
loop_
_entity.id
_entity.type
_entity.pdbx_description
1 polymer ?
#
loop_
_entity_poly.entity_id
_entity_poly.type
_entity_poly.pdbx_seq_one_letter_code
_entity_poly.pdbx_strand_id
1 'polypeptide(L)'
;MNIFVLHWKPRKAARWHVDKHVVKMLLETCQLLYTAHWVLFYPHLKEQKSAVGLSRAQKQLAVPDYMQSAPLCQTTQEPTYRPCHVHHPCAKWTRATSGNYGWLVELGKELAREFRFRFHKVHSCEAHIDWLAANRPPTIQKYPKRPFVMAMGEEFKISKNAIVSYRNYYRKAKADLIRYTGRQVPHWVNANHLPSAHWGLPKDENKPLKPLVKTLKPKRVLIS
;
A
#
# COMPACT_ATOMS: atom_id res chain seq x y z
N MET A 1 10.07 -7.65 4.87
CA MET A 1 8.90 -6.76 4.79
C MET A 1 8.56 -6.59 3.33
N ASN A 2 7.30 -6.74 2.91
CA ASN A 2 6.95 -6.59 1.49
C ASN A 2 5.50 -6.15 1.34
N ILE A 3 5.19 -5.19 0.47
CA ILE A 3 3.81 -4.70 0.28
C ILE A 3 2.91 -5.73 -0.41
N PHE A 4 3.48 -6.70 -1.15
CA PHE A 4 2.72 -7.73 -1.89
C PHE A 4 1.59 -7.15 -2.76
N VAL A 5 1.97 -6.42 -3.80
CA VAL A 5 0.99 -5.70 -4.64
C VAL A 5 0.28 -6.67 -5.59
N LEU A 6 -0.84 -7.25 -5.15
CA LEU A 6 -1.59 -8.26 -5.93
C LEU A 6 -2.58 -7.68 -6.94
N HIS A 7 -2.93 -6.40 -6.78
CA HIS A 7 -3.79 -5.66 -7.68
C HIS A 7 -3.58 -4.15 -7.50
N TRP A 8 -3.92 -3.34 -8.51
CA TRP A 8 -3.79 -1.89 -8.42
C TRP A 8 -4.86 -1.25 -7.50
N LYS A 9 -6.09 -1.80 -7.48
CA LYS A 9 -7.15 -1.42 -6.52
C LYS A 9 -6.85 -2.03 -5.14
N PRO A 10 -6.66 -1.22 -4.07
CA PRO A 10 -6.35 -1.70 -2.72
C PRO A 10 -7.34 -2.74 -2.19
N ARG A 11 -8.65 -2.48 -2.32
CA ARG A 11 -9.72 -3.41 -1.90
C ARG A 11 -9.58 -4.80 -2.51
N LYS A 12 -9.28 -4.87 -3.80
CA LYS A 12 -9.11 -6.14 -4.50
C LYS A 12 -7.78 -6.80 -4.12
N ALA A 13 -6.72 -6.02 -3.92
CA ALA A 13 -5.44 -6.53 -3.44
C ALA A 13 -5.59 -7.15 -2.06
N ALA A 14 -6.22 -6.47 -1.09
CA ALA A 14 -6.46 -6.97 0.26
C ALA A 14 -7.25 -8.29 0.25
N ARG A 15 -8.36 -8.36 -0.50
CA ARG A 15 -9.14 -9.60 -0.68
C ARG A 15 -8.35 -10.77 -1.27
N TRP A 16 -7.27 -10.49 -1.99
CA TRP A 16 -6.43 -11.51 -2.59
C TRP A 16 -5.19 -11.85 -1.77
N HIS A 17 -4.97 -11.19 -0.63
CA HIS A 17 -3.99 -11.67 0.33
C HIS A 17 -4.49 -12.98 0.95
N VAL A 18 -3.58 -13.93 1.15
CA VAL A 18 -3.84 -15.14 1.93
C VAL A 18 -3.99 -14.76 3.40
N ASP A 19 -4.69 -15.58 4.19
CA ASP A 19 -5.03 -15.31 5.58
C ASP A 19 -3.80 -14.90 6.42
N LYS A 20 -2.70 -15.63 6.31
CA LYS A 20 -1.45 -15.34 7.02
C LYS A 20 -0.91 -13.94 6.68
N HIS A 21 -1.06 -13.51 5.43
CA HIS A 21 -0.64 -12.18 5.01
C HIS A 21 -1.66 -11.11 5.38
N VAL A 22 -2.97 -11.38 5.40
CA VAL A 22 -3.95 -10.41 5.92
C VAL A 22 -3.59 -9.99 7.36
N VAL A 23 -3.21 -10.96 8.20
CA VAL A 23 -2.74 -10.69 9.57
C VAL A 23 -1.41 -9.94 9.56
N LYS A 24 -0.37 -10.54 8.95
CA LYS A 24 1.01 -10.01 9.01
C LYS A 24 1.14 -8.62 8.36
N MET A 25 0.42 -8.39 7.27
CA MET A 25 0.57 -7.18 6.47
C MET A 25 0.01 -5.94 7.15
N LEU A 26 -0.90 -6.06 8.11
CA LEU A 26 -1.36 -4.92 8.89
C LEU A 26 -0.21 -4.32 9.71
N LEU A 27 0.52 -5.16 10.43
CA LEU A 27 1.70 -4.73 11.18
C LEU A 27 2.80 -4.17 10.27
N GLU A 28 3.16 -4.89 9.20
CA GLU A 28 4.19 -4.42 8.25
C GLU A 28 3.78 -3.10 7.56
N THR A 29 2.49 -2.91 7.28
CA THR A 29 1.95 -1.66 6.71
C THR A 29 2.10 -0.49 7.69
N CYS A 30 1.69 -0.67 8.95
CA CYS A 30 1.89 0.33 10.00
C CYS A 30 3.37 0.69 10.15
N GLN A 31 4.26 -0.32 10.21
CA GLN A 31 5.69 -0.12 10.33
C GLN A 31 6.26 0.69 9.15
N LEU A 32 5.86 0.38 7.92
CA LEU A 32 6.28 1.14 6.73
C LEU A 32 5.78 2.60 6.75
N LEU A 33 4.53 2.81 7.15
CA LEU A 33 3.90 4.13 7.21
C LEU A 33 4.53 4.99 8.32
N TYR A 34 4.66 4.48 9.55
CA TYR A 34 5.34 5.20 10.63
C TYR A 34 6.82 5.44 10.31
N THR A 35 7.51 4.49 9.68
CA THR A 35 8.88 4.72 9.21
C THR A 35 8.96 5.91 8.25
N ALA A 36 7.93 6.16 7.43
CA ALA A 36 7.87 7.36 6.61
C ALA A 36 7.82 8.64 7.46
N HIS A 37 6.97 8.68 8.49
CA HIS A 37 6.90 9.80 9.44
C HIS A 37 8.24 10.08 10.12
N TRP A 38 8.81 9.05 10.74
CA TRP A 38 10.08 9.15 11.46
C TRP A 38 11.24 9.62 10.57
N VAL A 39 11.38 9.04 9.37
CA VAL A 39 12.49 9.36 8.47
C VAL A 39 12.34 10.74 7.82
N LEU A 40 11.10 11.18 7.57
CA LEU A 40 10.83 12.51 7.03
C LEU A 40 11.00 13.60 8.10
N PHE A 41 10.77 13.29 9.37
CA PHE A 41 10.98 14.21 10.49
C PHE A 41 12.44 14.23 10.98
N TYR A 42 13.10 13.06 11.03
CA TYR A 42 14.50 12.90 11.41
C TYR A 42 15.32 12.31 10.24
N PRO A 43 15.74 13.14 9.26
CA PRO A 43 16.44 12.65 8.07
C PRO A 43 17.75 11.90 8.35
N HIS A 44 18.45 12.20 9.45
CA HIS A 44 19.71 11.55 9.84
C HIS A 44 19.53 10.05 10.10
N LEU A 45 18.31 9.56 10.36
CA LEU A 45 18.02 8.12 10.46
C LEU A 45 18.40 7.35 9.17
N LYS A 46 18.52 8.03 8.02
CA LYS A 46 19.02 7.43 6.77
C LYS A 46 20.50 7.08 6.83
N GLU A 47 21.29 7.67 7.71
CA GLU A 47 22.72 7.37 7.84
C GLU A 47 22.95 5.99 8.48
N GLN A 48 21.96 5.48 9.21
CA GLN A 48 22.03 4.18 9.86
C GLN A 48 21.89 3.04 8.85
N LYS A 49 23.01 2.36 8.55
CA LYS A 49 23.08 1.28 7.55
C LYS A 49 22.71 -0.10 8.10
N SER A 50 22.73 -0.29 9.42
CA SER A 50 22.41 -1.57 10.07
C SER A 50 21.18 -1.45 10.97
N ALA A 51 20.49 -2.57 11.19
CA ALA A 51 19.35 -2.63 12.09
C ALA A 51 19.74 -2.28 13.54
N VAL A 52 20.93 -2.69 13.98
CA VAL A 52 21.45 -2.38 15.33
C VAL A 52 21.75 -0.89 15.47
N GLY A 53 22.39 -0.27 14.47
CA GLY A 53 22.66 1.17 14.47
C GLY A 53 21.37 1.98 14.49
N LEU A 54 20.40 1.61 13.65
CA LEU A 54 19.06 2.22 13.66
C LEU A 54 18.38 2.09 15.02
N SER A 55 18.46 0.90 15.64
CA SER A 55 17.87 0.63 16.95
C SER A 55 18.47 1.48 18.07
N ARG A 56 19.79 1.71 18.04
CA ARG A 56 20.47 2.60 18.99
C ARG A 56 20.08 4.06 18.77
N ALA A 57 20.14 4.53 17.52
CA ALA A 57 19.83 5.92 17.18
C ALA A 57 18.38 6.30 17.52
N GLN A 58 17.40 5.45 17.15
CA GLN A 58 15.99 5.77 17.38
C GLN A 58 15.58 5.86 18.86
N LYS A 59 16.28 5.16 19.76
CA LYS A 59 16.01 5.19 21.20
C LYS A 59 16.40 6.52 21.84
N GLN A 60 17.29 7.28 21.20
CA GLN A 60 17.71 8.60 21.66
C GLN A 60 16.78 9.71 21.19
N LEU A 61 15.81 9.39 20.31
CA LEU A 61 14.89 10.35 19.74
C LEU A 61 13.56 10.33 20.49
N ALA A 62 13.06 11.53 20.82
CA ALA A 62 11.69 11.70 21.27
C ALA A 62 10.69 11.42 20.12
N VAL A 63 9.47 11.03 20.48
CA VAL A 63 8.36 10.97 19.50
C VAL A 63 8.01 12.40 19.10
N PRO A 64 7.94 12.74 17.79
CA PRO A 64 7.55 14.08 17.35
C PRO A 64 6.18 14.48 17.91
N ASP A 65 6.01 15.74 18.31
CA ASP A 65 4.80 16.22 18.99
C ASP A 65 3.51 15.90 18.23
N TYR A 66 3.51 16.10 16.91
CA TYR A 66 2.34 15.81 16.08
C TYR A 66 1.99 14.31 16.04
N MET A 67 2.91 13.41 16.38
CA MET A 67 2.73 11.96 16.44
C MET A 67 2.30 11.48 17.84
N GLN A 68 2.33 12.32 18.87
CA GLN A 68 1.96 11.94 20.24
C GLN A 68 0.47 11.56 20.36
N SER A 69 -0.38 12.08 19.48
CA SER A 69 -1.81 11.74 19.40
C SER A 69 -2.08 10.37 18.77
N ALA A 70 -1.05 9.67 18.28
CA ALA A 70 -1.23 8.35 17.71
C ALA A 70 -1.64 7.32 18.76
N PRO A 71 -2.36 6.26 18.37
CA PRO A 71 -2.67 5.16 19.29
C PRO A 71 -1.40 4.56 19.92
N LEU A 72 -1.54 4.06 21.14
CA LEU A 72 -0.46 3.41 21.86
C LEU A 72 -0.25 1.99 21.33
N CYS A 73 1.02 1.63 21.08
CA CYS A 73 1.38 0.26 20.79
C CYS A 73 1.21 -0.61 22.03
N GLN A 74 0.42 -1.69 21.93
CA GLN A 74 0.09 -2.56 23.08
C GLN A 74 1.33 -3.08 23.82
N THR A 75 2.42 -3.36 23.12
CA THR A 75 3.63 -3.94 23.71
C THR A 75 4.58 -2.92 24.34
N THR A 76 4.73 -1.74 23.74
CA THR A 76 5.70 -0.73 24.20
C THR A 76 5.05 0.37 25.01
N GLN A 77 3.72 0.51 24.96
CA GLN A 77 2.96 1.64 25.50
C GLN A 77 3.41 3.01 24.97
N GLU A 78 4.18 3.01 23.87
CA GLU A 78 4.57 4.24 23.19
C GLU A 78 3.56 4.60 22.10
N PRO A 79 3.35 5.91 21.84
CA PRO A 79 2.66 6.34 20.63
C PRO A 79 3.53 5.99 19.42
N THR A 80 2.90 5.34 18.43
CA THR A 80 3.52 4.89 17.16
C THR A 80 4.48 3.70 17.24
N TYR A 81 4.61 2.99 16.11
CA TYR A 81 5.72 2.05 15.94
C TYR A 81 7.00 2.81 15.62
N ARG A 82 8.09 2.45 16.31
CA ARG A 82 9.44 2.97 16.06
C ARG A 82 9.95 2.59 14.64
N PRO A 83 10.78 3.43 13.99
CA PRO A 83 11.19 3.24 12.61
C PRO A 83 11.98 1.95 12.41
N CYS A 84 11.67 1.21 11.35
CA CYS A 84 12.41 -0.01 11.00
C CYS A 84 12.61 -0.09 9.50
N HIS A 85 13.61 -0.88 9.08
CA HIS A 85 13.86 -1.16 7.67
C HIS A 85 13.95 0.11 6.78
N VAL A 86 14.54 1.20 7.30
CA VAL A 86 14.62 2.52 6.63
C VAL A 86 15.10 2.43 5.18
N HIS A 87 16.03 1.52 4.90
CA HIS A 87 16.63 1.34 3.57
C HIS A 87 15.88 0.37 2.65
N HIS A 88 14.90 -0.36 3.17
CA HIS A 88 14.16 -1.34 2.40
C HIS A 88 13.42 -0.69 1.22
N PRO A 89 13.38 -1.31 0.03
CA PRO A 89 12.74 -0.72 -1.15
C PRO A 89 11.31 -0.25 -0.89
N CYS A 90 10.50 -1.06 -0.19
CA CYS A 90 9.14 -0.67 0.17
C CYS A 90 9.10 0.55 1.11
N ALA A 91 10.01 0.66 2.09
CA ALA A 91 10.06 1.81 2.99
C ALA A 91 10.43 3.09 2.23
N LYS A 92 11.39 2.99 1.29
CA LYS A 92 11.77 4.09 0.39
C LYS A 92 10.60 4.49 -0.50
N TRP A 93 9.91 3.52 -1.08
CA TRP A 93 8.74 3.74 -1.92
C TRP A 93 7.60 4.43 -1.17
N THR A 94 7.26 3.96 0.03
CA THR A 94 6.18 4.53 0.85
C THR A 94 6.38 6.02 1.11
N ARG A 95 7.60 6.43 1.46
CA ARG A 95 7.92 7.83 1.78
C ARG A 95 8.30 8.70 0.58
N ALA A 96 8.31 8.15 -0.64
CA ALA A 96 8.76 8.89 -1.82
C ALA A 96 7.78 9.99 -2.24
N THR A 97 6.47 9.72 -2.16
CA THR A 97 5.42 10.69 -2.49
C THR A 97 4.17 10.47 -1.66
N SER A 98 3.35 11.51 -1.51
CA SER A 98 2.04 11.42 -0.89
C SER A 98 1.11 10.40 -1.56
N GLY A 99 1.23 10.19 -2.88
CA GLY A 99 0.48 9.16 -3.60
C GLY A 99 0.93 7.74 -3.28
N ASN A 100 2.23 7.52 -3.04
CA ASN A 100 2.74 6.23 -2.58
C ASN A 100 2.27 5.91 -1.16
N TYR A 101 2.41 6.87 -0.24
CA TYR A 101 1.90 6.77 1.13
C TYR A 101 0.40 6.51 1.15
N GLY A 102 -0.39 7.32 0.42
CA GLY A 102 -1.84 7.22 0.38
C GLY A 102 -2.35 5.87 -0.14
N TRP A 103 -1.69 5.30 -1.16
CA TRP A 103 -2.07 3.96 -1.62
C TRP A 103 -1.82 2.87 -0.57
N LEU A 104 -0.71 2.97 0.17
CA LEU A 104 -0.41 2.01 1.23
C LEU A 104 -1.36 2.16 2.42
N VAL A 105 -1.76 3.38 2.78
CA VAL A 105 -2.83 3.64 3.76
C VAL A 105 -4.13 2.97 3.32
N GLU A 106 -4.56 3.18 2.07
CA GLU A 106 -5.78 2.56 1.57
C GLU A 106 -5.68 1.04 1.54
N LEU A 107 -4.51 0.48 1.23
CA LEU A 107 -4.29 -0.96 1.37
C LEU A 107 -4.43 -1.40 2.84
N GLY A 108 -3.85 -0.67 3.79
CA GLY A 108 -3.98 -0.93 5.23
C GLY A 108 -5.44 -0.96 5.69
N LYS A 109 -6.24 0.04 5.29
CA LYS A 109 -7.67 0.12 5.63
C LYS A 109 -8.46 -1.06 5.05
N GLU A 110 -8.14 -1.46 3.83
CA GLU A 110 -8.78 -2.61 3.18
C GLU A 110 -8.34 -3.94 3.78
N LEU A 111 -7.07 -4.06 4.21
CA LEU A 111 -6.58 -5.23 4.94
C LEU A 111 -7.26 -5.34 6.31
N ALA A 112 -7.50 -4.23 7.00
CA ALA A 112 -8.16 -4.23 8.30
C ALA A 112 -9.63 -4.67 8.18
N ARG A 113 -10.34 -4.14 7.16
CA ARG A 113 -11.68 -4.60 6.79
C ARG A 113 -11.70 -6.08 6.40
N GLU A 114 -10.70 -6.55 5.66
CA GLU A 114 -10.59 -7.97 5.31
C GLU A 114 -10.30 -8.83 6.54
N PHE A 115 -9.45 -8.38 7.47
CA PHE A 115 -9.17 -9.07 8.72
C PHE A 115 -10.43 -9.26 9.56
N ARG A 116 -11.22 -8.19 9.76
CA ARG A 116 -12.53 -8.26 10.45
C ARG A 116 -13.47 -9.25 9.77
N PHE A 117 -13.57 -9.19 8.44
CA PHE A 117 -14.43 -10.08 7.68
C PHE A 117 -14.04 -11.56 7.83
N ARG A 118 -12.74 -11.89 7.79
CA ARG A 118 -12.27 -13.29 7.82
C ARG A 118 -12.17 -13.90 9.21
N PHE A 119 -11.84 -13.09 10.21
CA PHE A 119 -11.48 -13.59 11.54
C PHE A 119 -12.40 -13.09 12.64
N HIS A 120 -13.40 -12.26 12.31
CA HIS A 120 -14.39 -11.71 13.25
C HIS A 120 -13.75 -11.02 14.48
N LYS A 121 -12.58 -10.40 14.26
CA LYS A 121 -11.79 -9.69 15.28
C LYS A 121 -11.31 -8.36 14.74
N VAL A 122 -11.02 -7.42 15.62
CA VAL A 122 -10.35 -6.16 15.27
C VAL A 122 -8.84 -6.34 15.43
N HIS A 123 -8.05 -5.95 14.43
CA HIS A 123 -6.59 -6.01 14.54
C HIS A 123 -6.09 -4.84 15.38
N SER A 124 -5.08 -5.08 16.24
CA SER A 124 -4.47 -4.03 17.08
C SER A 124 -3.85 -2.87 16.28
N CYS A 125 -3.64 -3.04 14.98
CA CYS A 125 -3.05 -2.03 14.10
C CYS A 125 -4.11 -1.16 13.43
N GLU A 126 -5.40 -1.49 13.55
CA GLU A 126 -6.44 -0.81 12.81
C GLU A 126 -6.59 0.66 13.21
N ALA A 127 -6.62 0.94 14.52
CA ALA A 127 -6.63 2.32 15.02
C ALA A 127 -5.40 3.10 14.55
N HIS A 128 -4.23 2.46 14.47
CA HIS A 128 -3.02 3.09 13.93
C HIS A 128 -3.17 3.44 12.45
N ILE A 129 -3.76 2.54 11.64
CA ILE A 129 -4.03 2.81 10.22
C ILE A 129 -4.99 3.98 10.05
N ASP A 130 -6.04 4.07 10.87
CA ASP A 130 -6.99 5.20 10.82
C ASP A 130 -6.29 6.51 11.17
N TRP A 131 -5.44 6.51 12.20
CA TRP A 131 -4.63 7.69 12.54
C TRP A 131 -3.67 8.08 11.42
N LEU A 132 -2.97 7.10 10.81
CA LEU A 132 -2.06 7.33 9.67
C LEU A 132 -2.80 7.84 8.42
N ALA A 133 -4.08 7.46 8.26
CA ALA A 133 -4.91 7.99 7.19
C ALA A 133 -5.27 9.46 7.40
N ALA A 134 -5.57 9.85 8.64
CA ALA A 134 -5.89 11.21 9.02
C ALA A 134 -4.65 12.12 9.10
N ASN A 135 -3.49 11.56 9.45
CA ASN A 135 -2.26 12.28 9.74
C ASN A 135 -1.16 11.87 8.76
N ARG A 136 -1.12 12.52 7.59
CA ARG A 136 -0.02 12.35 6.62
C ARG A 136 1.26 13.04 7.14
N PRO A 137 2.48 12.54 6.87
CA PRO A 137 3.70 13.24 7.26
C PRO A 137 3.71 14.67 6.69
N PRO A 138 3.93 15.72 7.50
CA PRO A 138 3.79 17.11 7.06
C PRO A 138 4.70 17.49 5.87
N THR A 139 5.89 16.90 5.83
CA THR A 139 6.95 17.22 4.85
C THR A 139 6.97 16.26 3.65
N ILE A 140 6.02 15.33 3.52
CA ILE A 140 6.00 14.40 2.38
C ILE A 140 5.71 15.15 1.07
N GLN A 141 6.47 14.81 0.03
CA GLN A 141 6.31 15.45 -1.28
C GLN A 141 4.95 15.13 -1.90
N LYS A 142 4.19 16.17 -2.29
CA LYS A 142 2.84 16.08 -2.83
C LYS A 142 2.82 15.72 -4.32
N TYR A 143 3.34 14.54 -4.66
CA TYR A 143 3.32 14.01 -6.03
C TYR A 143 2.40 12.78 -6.17
N PRO A 144 1.98 12.47 -7.43
CA PRO A 144 1.28 11.23 -7.74
C PRO A 144 2.05 9.97 -7.32
N LYS A 145 1.33 8.85 -7.27
CA LYS A 145 1.90 7.55 -6.91
C LYS A 145 2.91 7.08 -7.97
N ARG A 146 4.15 6.82 -7.55
CA ARG A 146 5.18 6.20 -8.39
C ARG A 146 4.92 4.70 -8.62
N PRO A 147 5.48 4.08 -9.67
CA PRO A 147 5.37 2.62 -9.90
C PRO A 147 5.78 1.79 -8.68
N PHE A 148 5.14 0.64 -8.48
CA PHE A 148 5.43 -0.24 -7.35
C PHE A 148 6.85 -0.82 -7.43
N VAL A 149 7.50 -0.95 -6.28
CA VAL A 149 8.79 -1.65 -6.15
C VAL A 149 8.58 -3.14 -5.97
N MET A 150 9.49 -3.95 -6.50
CA MET A 150 9.50 -5.41 -6.35
C MET A 150 10.57 -5.83 -5.33
N ALA A 151 10.16 -5.97 -4.07
CA ALA A 151 11.05 -6.41 -2.98
C ALA A 151 11.07 -7.95 -2.83
N MET A 152 11.46 -8.64 -3.90
CA MET A 152 11.45 -10.10 -4.02
C MET A 152 12.74 -10.58 -4.72
N GLY A 153 13.04 -11.89 -4.64
CA GLY A 153 14.13 -12.51 -5.39
C GLY A 153 13.96 -12.38 -6.91
N GLU A 154 15.06 -12.37 -7.65
CA GLU A 154 15.07 -12.17 -9.11
C GLU A 154 14.26 -13.25 -9.84
N GLU A 155 14.27 -14.48 -9.34
CA GLU A 155 13.52 -15.63 -9.86
C GLU A 155 11.99 -15.42 -9.89
N PHE A 156 11.49 -14.46 -9.11
CA PHE A 156 10.07 -14.11 -9.09
C PHE A 156 9.72 -12.92 -9.98
N LYS A 157 10.71 -12.14 -10.45
CA LYS A 157 10.53 -10.92 -11.25
C LYS A 157 10.38 -11.23 -12.74
N ILE A 158 9.29 -11.89 -13.09
CA ILE A 158 9.02 -12.33 -14.47
C ILE A 158 8.47 -11.23 -15.40
N SER A 159 8.23 -10.02 -14.88
CA SER A 159 7.69 -8.91 -15.65
C SER A 159 8.07 -7.56 -15.05
N LYS A 160 8.12 -6.52 -15.91
CA LYS A 160 8.17 -5.11 -15.47
C LYS A 160 6.89 -4.70 -14.71
N ASN A 161 5.78 -5.41 -14.91
CA ASN A 161 4.57 -5.21 -14.12
C ASN A 161 4.71 -5.89 -12.76
N ALA A 162 4.88 -5.09 -11.71
CA ALA A 162 5.03 -5.57 -10.33
C ALA A 162 3.90 -6.53 -9.90
N ILE A 163 2.66 -6.30 -10.34
CA ILE A 163 1.52 -7.16 -9.99
C ILE A 163 1.71 -8.57 -10.51
N VAL A 164 2.20 -8.72 -11.75
CA VAL A 164 2.45 -10.03 -12.35
C VAL A 164 3.53 -10.77 -11.56
N SER A 165 4.63 -10.09 -11.25
CA SER A 165 5.73 -10.66 -10.46
C SER A 165 5.30 -11.02 -9.03
N TYR A 166 4.47 -10.20 -8.38
CA TYR A 166 3.93 -10.49 -7.05
C TYR A 166 3.00 -11.70 -7.03
N ARG A 167 2.15 -11.86 -8.05
CA ARG A 167 1.31 -13.04 -8.19
C ARG A 167 2.15 -14.29 -8.44
N ASN A 168 3.18 -14.19 -9.27
CA ASN A 168 4.14 -15.28 -9.46
C ASN A 168 4.85 -15.65 -8.15
N TYR A 169 5.26 -14.65 -7.35
CA TYR A 169 5.87 -14.88 -6.05
C TYR A 169 4.92 -15.62 -5.09
N TYR A 170 3.63 -15.25 -5.05
CA TYR A 170 2.62 -15.97 -4.28
C TYR A 170 2.47 -17.43 -4.72
N ARG A 171 2.40 -17.68 -6.04
CA ARG A 171 2.24 -19.02 -6.58
C ARG A 171 3.42 -19.93 -6.27
N LYS A 172 4.64 -19.45 -6.49
CA LYS A 172 5.85 -20.27 -6.42
C LYS A 172 6.42 -20.43 -5.01
N ALA A 173 6.38 -19.37 -4.20
CA ALA A 173 7.07 -19.35 -2.90
C ALA A 173 6.13 -19.33 -1.69
N LYS A 174 4.82 -19.31 -1.94
CA LYS A 174 3.80 -19.21 -0.89
C LYS A 174 2.65 -20.21 -1.10
N ALA A 175 2.85 -21.23 -1.94
CA ALA A 175 1.85 -22.27 -2.24
C ALA A 175 1.27 -22.92 -0.98
N ASP A 176 2.14 -23.22 -0.01
CA ASP A 176 1.76 -23.90 1.24
C ASP A 176 1.06 -22.97 2.25
N LEU A 177 0.99 -21.67 1.97
CA LEU A 177 0.36 -20.66 2.84
C LEU A 177 -1.04 -20.26 2.37
N ILE A 178 -1.58 -20.96 1.36
CA ILE A 178 -2.79 -20.52 0.66
C ILE A 178 -4.04 -20.95 1.42
N ARG A 179 -4.50 -20.08 2.31
CA ARG A 179 -5.85 -20.12 2.88
C ARG A 179 -6.54 -18.77 2.63
N TYR A 180 -7.81 -18.84 2.24
CA TYR A 180 -8.66 -17.67 1.95
C TYR A 180 -9.99 -17.80 2.70
N THR A 181 -9.97 -17.68 4.03
CA THR A 181 -11.18 -17.87 4.84
C THR A 181 -12.29 -16.90 4.41
N GLY A 182 -13.49 -17.42 4.14
CA GLY A 182 -14.64 -16.62 3.68
C GLY A 182 -14.49 -15.99 2.28
N ARG A 183 -13.47 -16.35 1.50
CA ARG A 183 -13.21 -15.82 0.15
C ARG A 183 -12.95 -16.93 -0.85
N GLN A 184 -13.28 -16.65 -2.11
CA GLN A 184 -12.84 -17.50 -3.22
C GLN A 184 -11.34 -17.30 -3.47
N VAL A 185 -10.66 -18.39 -3.82
CA VAL A 185 -9.28 -18.35 -4.28
C VAL A 185 -9.19 -17.47 -5.54
N PRO A 186 -8.24 -16.53 -5.63
CA PRO A 186 -8.08 -15.71 -6.82
C PRO A 186 -7.81 -16.58 -8.07
N HIS A 187 -8.51 -16.31 -9.18
CA HIS A 187 -8.40 -17.07 -10.43
C HIS A 187 -6.96 -17.26 -10.95
N TRP A 188 -6.05 -16.34 -10.64
CA TRP A 188 -4.66 -16.38 -11.10
C TRP A 188 -3.76 -17.31 -10.29
N VAL A 189 -4.20 -17.83 -9.14
CA VAL A 189 -3.41 -18.72 -8.28
C VAL A 189 -3.23 -20.09 -8.95
N ASN A 190 -4.32 -20.66 -9.46
CA ASN A 190 -4.34 -22.00 -10.07
C ASN A 190 -4.26 -21.97 -11.61
N ALA A 191 -4.04 -20.80 -12.21
CA ALA A 191 -4.00 -20.68 -13.66
C ALA A 191 -2.73 -21.31 -14.24
N ASN A 192 -2.86 -22.20 -15.23
CA ASN A 192 -1.71 -22.82 -15.92
C ASN A 192 -0.74 -21.79 -16.52
N HIS A 193 -1.22 -20.59 -16.85
CA HIS A 193 -0.42 -19.45 -17.32
C HIS A 193 -0.88 -18.15 -16.65
N LEU A 194 0.05 -17.27 -16.22
CA LEU A 194 -0.30 -15.89 -15.87
C LEU A 194 -0.58 -15.13 -17.18
N PRO A 195 -1.73 -14.44 -17.32
CA PRO A 195 -2.02 -13.70 -18.54
C PRO A 195 -0.91 -12.68 -18.82
N SER A 196 -0.53 -12.54 -20.09
CA SER A 196 0.36 -11.48 -20.56
C SER A 196 -0.19 -10.10 -20.17
N ALA A 197 0.68 -9.12 -20.04
CA ALA A 197 0.52 -7.87 -19.28
C ALA A 197 -0.56 -6.87 -19.77
N HIS A 198 -1.70 -7.31 -20.31
CA HIS A 198 -2.72 -6.46 -20.91
C HIS A 198 -3.95 -6.16 -20.04
N TRP A 199 -4.02 -6.65 -18.79
CA TRP A 199 -5.16 -6.34 -17.92
C TRP A 199 -4.92 -5.15 -16.99
N GLY A 200 -5.35 -3.96 -17.45
CA GLY A 200 -5.89 -2.92 -16.57
C GLY A 200 -4.96 -1.77 -16.16
N LEU A 201 -4.17 -1.22 -17.07
CA LEU A 201 -3.91 0.23 -17.04
C LEU A 201 -5.06 0.89 -17.79
N PRO A 202 -5.72 1.94 -17.27
CA PRO A 202 -6.58 2.78 -18.11
C PRO A 202 -5.73 3.27 -19.28
N LYS A 203 -6.12 2.89 -20.50
CA LYS A 203 -5.68 3.60 -21.70
C LYS A 203 -6.55 4.87 -21.77
N ASP A 204 -5.91 6.01 -21.99
CA ASP A 204 -6.51 7.33 -22.22
C ASP A 204 -7.18 8.06 -21.03
N GLU A 205 -6.39 8.85 -20.29
CA GLU A 205 -6.87 10.06 -19.59
C GLU A 205 -6.08 11.32 -20.00
N ASN A 206 -5.48 11.33 -21.20
CA ASN A 206 -4.82 12.51 -21.78
C ASN A 206 -5.46 13.00 -23.08
N LYS A 207 -6.77 12.78 -23.25
CA LYS A 207 -7.55 13.46 -24.30
C LYS A 207 -8.15 14.74 -23.72
N PRO A 208 -7.85 15.92 -24.27
CA PRO A 208 -8.54 17.13 -23.86
C PRO A 208 -10.04 16.97 -24.11
N LEU A 209 -10.83 17.37 -23.12
CA LEU A 209 -12.29 17.41 -23.20
C LEU A 209 -12.68 18.24 -24.43
N LYS A 210 -13.34 17.62 -25.41
CA LYS A 210 -13.97 18.36 -26.51
C LYS A 210 -15.14 19.18 -25.93
N PRO A 211 -15.24 20.48 -26.22
CA PRO A 211 -16.37 21.28 -25.75
C PRO A 211 -17.66 20.78 -26.42
N LEU A 212 -18.68 20.52 -25.61
CA LEU A 212 -20.04 20.24 -26.07
C LEU A 212 -20.66 21.54 -26.59
N VAL A 213 -20.48 21.83 -27.87
CA VAL A 213 -21.30 22.81 -28.58
C VAL A 213 -22.55 22.06 -29.08
N LYS A 214 -23.67 22.20 -28.37
CA LYS A 214 -24.99 21.82 -28.88
C LYS A 214 -25.39 22.82 -29.96
N THR A 215 -25.29 22.44 -31.22
CA THR A 215 -25.90 23.18 -32.33
C THR A 215 -27.41 22.97 -32.30
N LEU A 216 -28.15 23.98 -31.84
CA LEU A 216 -29.59 24.09 -32.05
C LEU A 216 -29.84 24.31 -33.55
N LYS A 217 -30.49 23.37 -34.23
CA LYS A 217 -31.03 23.59 -35.58
C LYS A 217 -32.33 24.40 -35.47
N PRO A 218 -32.53 25.46 -36.28
CA PRO A 218 -33.78 26.22 -36.27
C PRO A 218 -34.92 25.40 -36.90
N LYS A 219 -36.08 25.36 -36.24
CA LYS A 219 -37.33 24.86 -36.81
C LYS A 219 -37.81 25.82 -37.89
N ARG A 220 -38.02 25.31 -39.12
CA ARG A 220 -38.76 26.04 -40.16
C ARG A 220 -40.23 26.11 -39.76
N VAL A 221 -40.76 27.31 -39.67
CA VAL A 221 -42.21 27.60 -39.65
C VAL A 221 -42.67 27.57 -41.11
N LEU A 222 -43.62 26.69 -41.43
CA LEU A 222 -44.34 26.74 -42.71
C LEU A 222 -45.63 27.53 -42.47
N ILE A 223 -45.76 28.63 -43.21
CA ILE A 223 -47.00 29.41 -43.33
C ILE A 223 -47.68 28.90 -44.61
N SER A 224 -48.87 28.35 -44.46
CA SER A 224 -49.97 28.34 -45.43
C SER A 224 -51.26 28.03 -44.70
#